data_AF-A0A1R4H743-F1
#
_entry.id   AF-A0A1R4H743-F1
#
_cell.length_a   1.000
_cell.length_b   1.000
_cell.length_c   1.000
_cell.angle_alpha   90.00
_cell.angle_beta   90.00
_cell.angle_gamma   90.00
#
_symmetry.space_group_name_H-M   'P 1'
#
loop_
_entity.id
_entity.type
_entity.pdbx_description
1 polymer ?
#
loop_
_entity_poly.entity_id
_entity_poly.type
_entity_poly.pdbx_seq_one_letter_code
_entity_poly.pdbx_strand_id
1 'polypeptide(L)'
;MFRKISPVHGVFAVTVTGIDDLEIAGIANVGTRPTVDGSAEVILETHLFDFDGDIYGRYIEVHFKQKIRDEMRFQSLEQLQTQIKLDVAKTKTIAKSTC
;
A
#
# COMPACT_ATOMS: atom_id res chain seq x y z
N MET A 1 11.37 -25.63 2.09
CA MET A 1 10.93 -24.78 0.95
C MET A 1 9.94 -23.78 1.50
N PHE A 2 10.35 -22.53 1.74
CA PHE A 2 9.44 -21.51 2.26
C PHE A 2 8.50 -21.07 1.14
N ARG A 3 7.19 -21.09 1.41
CA ARG A 3 6.16 -20.63 0.48
C ARG A 3 6.36 -19.12 0.26
N LYS A 4 6.90 -18.72 -0.89
CA LYS A 4 7.10 -17.31 -1.31
C LYS A 4 5.80 -16.65 -1.77
N ILE A 5 4.67 -16.94 -1.11
CA ILE A 5 3.37 -16.38 -1.46
C ILE A 5 2.94 -15.54 -0.27
N SER A 6 2.70 -14.25 -0.50
CA SER A 6 2.19 -13.38 0.54
C SER A 6 0.82 -13.89 1.03
N PRO A 7 0.57 -13.92 2.35
CA PRO A 7 -0.74 -14.26 2.89
C PRO A 7 -1.80 -13.19 2.57
N VAL A 8 -1.38 -11.98 2.20
CA VAL A 8 -2.25 -10.84 1.92
C VAL A 8 -2.00 -10.28 0.52
N HIS A 9 -3.07 -9.86 -0.14
CA HIS A 9 -3.07 -9.19 -1.44
C HIS A 9 -4.20 -8.15 -1.48
N GLY A 10 -3.99 -7.10 -2.28
CA GLY A 10 -4.96 -6.02 -2.47
C GLY A 10 -4.46 -4.68 -1.96
N VAL A 11 -5.41 -3.77 -1.73
CA VAL A 11 -5.15 -2.40 -1.27
C VAL A 11 -5.57 -2.26 0.19
N PHE A 12 -4.74 -1.62 1.01
CA PHE A 12 -4.90 -1.52 2.46
C PHE A 12 -4.69 -0.09 2.95
N ALA A 13 -5.46 0.31 3.95
CA ALA A 13 -5.12 1.40 4.84
C ALA A 13 -3.97 0.95 5.74
N VAL A 14 -2.93 1.76 5.85
CA VAL A 14 -1.74 1.47 6.64
C VAL A 14 -1.32 2.69 7.46
N THR A 15 -0.48 2.46 8.46
CA THR A 15 0.38 3.51 9.01
C THR A 15 1.83 3.08 8.88
N VAL A 16 2.75 4.04 8.83
CA VAL A 16 4.18 3.82 8.70
C VAL A 16 4.91 4.50 9.85
N THR A 17 5.88 3.77 10.41
CA THR A 17 6.76 4.22 11.50
C THR A 17 8.22 3.97 11.12
N GLY A 18 9.16 4.54 11.89
CA GLY A 18 10.60 4.48 11.57
C GLY A 18 11.09 5.63 10.68
N ILE A 19 10.21 6.61 10.42
CA ILE A 19 10.57 7.89 9.83
C ILE A 19 10.54 8.92 10.95
N ASP A 20 11.69 9.09 11.59
CA ASP A 20 11.83 9.84 12.84
C ASP A 20 10.83 9.32 13.91
N ASP A 21 10.29 10.17 14.78
CA ASP A 21 9.30 9.78 15.80
C ASP A 21 7.84 9.93 15.32
N LEU A 22 7.60 9.82 14.01
CA LEU A 22 6.28 10.01 13.39
C LEU A 22 5.60 8.68 13.05
N GLU A 23 4.29 8.62 13.30
CA GLU A 23 3.39 7.63 12.69
C GLU A 23 2.62 8.32 11.56
N ILE A 24 2.88 7.91 10.32
CA ILE A 24 2.32 8.55 9.12
C ILE A 24 1.28 7.63 8.50
N ALA A 25 0.06 8.14 8.32
CA ALA A 25 -0.99 7.39 7.64
C ALA A 25 -0.71 7.27 6.14
N GLY A 26 -1.12 6.15 5.55
CA GLY A 26 -0.96 5.93 4.12
C GLY A 26 -1.88 4.85 3.58
N ILE A 27 -1.70 4.59 2.29
CA ILE A 27 -2.37 3.50 1.57
C ILE A 27 -1.31 2.62 0.91
N ALA A 28 -1.47 1.31 1.01
CA ALA A 28 -0.53 0.35 0.45
C ALA A 28 -1.21 -0.60 -0.55
N ASN A 29 -0.54 -0.89 -1.65
CA ASN A 29 -0.84 -2.01 -2.53
C ASN A 29 0.12 -3.18 -2.22
N VAL A 30 -0.45 -4.38 -2.08
CA VAL A 30 0.30 -5.64 -2.05
C VAL A 30 -0.12 -6.47 -3.26
N GLY A 31 0.77 -6.53 -4.24
CA GLY A 31 0.53 -7.16 -5.53
C GLY A 31 1.65 -8.11 -5.93
N THR A 32 1.39 -8.93 -6.94
CA THR A 32 2.41 -9.82 -7.51
C THR A 32 2.85 -9.29 -8.87
N ARG A 33 4.16 -9.09 -9.04
CA ARG A 33 4.75 -8.81 -10.35
C ARG A 33 5.26 -10.11 -10.97
N PRO A 34 4.74 -10.52 -12.14
CA PRO A 34 5.31 -11.64 -12.88
C PRO A 34 6.72 -11.27 -13.35
N THR A 35 7.69 -12.14 -13.14
CA THR A 35 9.05 -11.98 -13.67
C THR A 35 9.26 -12.89 -14.88
N VAL A 36 10.23 -12.55 -15.73
CA VAL A 36 10.52 -13.27 -16.98
C VAL A 36 11.01 -14.70 -16.73
N ASP A 37 11.66 -14.94 -15.59
CA ASP A 37 12.14 -16.26 -15.16
C ASP A 37 11.03 -17.16 -14.59
N GLY A 38 9.77 -16.70 -14.59
CA GLY A 38 8.62 -17.45 -14.09
C GLY A 38 8.48 -17.42 -12.56
N SER A 39 9.35 -16.70 -11.85
CA SER A 39 9.13 -16.40 -10.44
C SER A 39 8.04 -15.33 -10.26
N ALA A 40 7.50 -15.24 -9.05
CA ALA A 40 6.44 -14.30 -8.71
C ALA A 40 6.94 -13.50 -7.51
N GLU A 41 7.23 -12.24 -7.71
CA GLU A 41 7.69 -11.35 -6.66
C GLU A 41 6.49 -10.58 -6.09
N VAL A 42 6.33 -10.62 -4.77
CA VAL A 42 5.33 -9.79 -4.09
C VAL A 42 5.96 -8.43 -3.84
N ILE A 43 5.27 -7.38 -4.26
CA ILE A 43 5.67 -5.99 -4.06
C ILE A 43 4.69 -5.34 -3.08
N LEU A 44 5.25 -4.63 -2.10
CA LEU A 44 4.53 -3.74 -1.21
C LEU A 44 4.85 -2.29 -1.61
N GLU A 45 3.87 -1.59 -2.17
CA GLU A 45 4.00 -0.18 -2.57
C GLU A 45 3.13 0.67 -1.64
N THR A 46 3.73 1.64 -0.94
CA THR A 46 3.00 2.49 0.02
C THR A 46 3.07 3.95 -0.39
N HIS A 47 1.92 4.62 -0.39
CA HIS A 47 1.80 6.06 -0.55
C HIS A 47 1.44 6.69 0.81
N LEU A 48 2.39 7.44 1.36
CA LEU A 48 2.23 8.19 2.61
C LEU A 48 1.47 9.49 2.37
N PHE A 49 0.55 9.83 3.27
CA PHE A 49 -0.19 11.08 3.18
C PHE A 49 0.61 12.22 3.78
N ASP A 50 0.51 13.38 3.13
CA ASP A 50 1.08 14.65 3.60
C ASP A 50 2.58 14.55 3.95
N PHE A 51 3.31 13.70 3.21
CA PHE A 51 4.75 13.45 3.35
C PHE A 51 5.47 13.73 2.02
N ASP A 52 6.54 14.52 2.10
CA ASP A 52 7.32 14.97 0.94
C ASP A 52 8.84 14.92 1.24
N GLY A 53 9.32 13.73 1.62
CA GLY A 53 10.72 13.49 1.98
C GLY A 53 11.31 12.27 1.31
N ASP A 54 12.64 12.22 1.23
CA ASP A 54 13.38 11.05 0.76
C ASP A 54 13.74 10.12 1.92
N ILE A 55 13.36 8.86 1.81
CA ILE A 55 13.61 7.79 2.79
C ILE A 55 14.27 6.56 2.15
N TYR A 56 14.84 6.69 0.94
CA TYR A 56 15.58 5.61 0.30
C TYR A 56 16.69 5.08 1.22
N GLY A 57 16.78 3.76 1.34
CA GLY A 57 17.76 3.09 2.20
C GLY A 57 17.44 3.10 3.70
N ARG A 58 16.35 3.75 4.13
CA ARG A 58 15.89 3.67 5.52
C ARG A 58 15.10 2.40 5.79
N TYR A 59 15.24 1.88 7.01
CA TYR A 59 14.35 0.85 7.53
C TYR A 59 13.09 1.51 8.08
N ILE A 60 11.93 1.07 7.60
CA ILE A 60 10.61 1.52 8.06
C ILE A 60 9.74 0.32 8.35
N GLU A 61 8.69 0.53 9.13
CA GLU A 61 7.68 -0.49 9.42
C GLU A 61 6.33 -0.05 8.84
N VAL A 62 5.67 -0.96 8.12
CA VAL A 62 4.34 -0.75 7.55
C VAL A 62 3.33 -1.57 8.33
N HIS A 63 2.41 -0.88 9.00
CA HIS A 63 1.38 -1.45 9.86
C HIS A 63 0.05 -1.51 9.11
N PHE A 64 -0.38 -2.72 8.73
CA PHE A 64 -1.68 -2.93 8.08
C PHE A 64 -2.83 -2.68 9.05
N LYS A 65 -3.71 -1.72 8.73
CA LYS A 65 -4.87 -1.39 9.58
C LYS A 65 -6.15 -2.02 9.05
N GLN A 66 -6.47 -1.83 7.77
CA GLN A 66 -7.71 -2.33 7.18
C GLN A 66 -7.58 -2.58 5.69
N LYS A 67 -8.16 -3.68 5.19
CA LYS A 67 -8.27 -3.93 3.75
C LYS A 67 -9.31 -2.99 3.11
N ILE A 68 -8.91 -2.27 2.08
CA ILE A 68 -9.75 -1.35 1.30
C ILE A 68 -10.51 -2.11 0.21
N ARG A 69 -9.79 -2.94 -0.57
CA ARG A 69 -10.31 -3.77 -1.67
C ARG A 69 -9.28 -4.80 -2.15
N ASP A 70 -9.70 -5.71 -3.01
CA ASP A 70 -8.81 -6.55 -3.82
C ASP A 70 -8.16 -5.77 -4.98
N GLU A 71 -7.15 -6.37 -5.61
CA GLU A 71 -6.55 -5.84 -6.84
C GLU A 71 -7.57 -5.86 -7.99
N MET A 72 -7.51 -4.84 -8.83
CA MET A 72 -8.44 -4.64 -9.94
C MET A 72 -7.65 -4.29 -11.19
N ARG A 73 -8.07 -4.84 -12.33
CA ARG A 73 -7.60 -4.40 -13.64
C ARG A 73 -8.50 -3.27 -14.12
N PHE A 74 -7.89 -2.22 -14.65
CA PHE A 74 -8.62 -1.08 -15.23
C PHE A 74 -8.45 -1.10 -16.74
N GLN A 75 -9.49 -0.65 -17.45
CA GLN A 75 -9.48 -0.59 -18.91
C GLN A 75 -8.89 0.74 -19.42
N SER A 76 -8.71 1.73 -18.54
CA SER A 76 -8.08 3.00 -18.87
C SER A 76 -7.35 3.62 -17.68
N LEU A 77 -6.42 4.53 -17.98
CA LEU A 77 -5.72 5.32 -16.96
C LEU A 77 -6.69 6.19 -16.13
N GLU A 78 -7.73 6.73 -16.76
CA GLU A 78 -8.74 7.55 -16.09
C GLU A 78 -9.52 6.75 -15.03
N GLN A 79 -9.90 5.50 -15.35
CA GLN A 79 -10.55 4.61 -14.39
C GLN A 79 -9.64 4.30 -13.20
N LEU A 80 -8.36 4.02 -13.46
CA LEU A 80 -7.37 3.79 -12.41
C LEU A 80 -7.22 5.01 -11.50
N GLN A 81 -7.04 6.22 -12.08
CA GLN A 81 -6.91 7.46 -11.32
C GLN A 81 -8.15 7.75 -10.47
N THR A 82 -9.33 7.52 -11.04
CA THR A 82 -10.61 7.69 -10.32
C THR A 82 -10.68 6.73 -9.12
N GLN A 83 -10.33 5.46 -9.31
CA GLN A 83 -10.34 4.50 -8.22
C GLN A 83 -9.31 4.85 -7.14
N ILE A 84 -8.10 5.28 -7.51
CA ILE A 84 -7.08 5.72 -6.55
C ILE A 84 -7.62 6.87 -5.68
N LYS A 85 -8.30 7.86 -6.27
CA LYS A 85 -8.90 8.98 -5.51
C LYS A 85 -9.94 8.49 -4.51
N LEU A 86 -10.80 7.55 -4.90
CA LEU A 86 -11.79 6.94 -4.01
C LEU A 86 -11.14 6.14 -2.89
N ASP A 87 -10.10 5.36 -3.20
CA ASP A 87 -9.37 4.56 -2.24
C ASP A 87 -8.68 5.46 -1.19
N VAL A 88 -8.05 6.55 -1.62
CA VAL A 88 -7.43 7.56 -0.73
C VAL A 88 -8.47 8.22 0.16
N ALA A 89 -9.61 8.65 -0.41
CA ALA A 89 -10.68 9.27 0.36
C ALA A 89 -11.22 8.32 1.45
N LYS A 90 -11.48 7.05 1.11
CA LYS A 90 -11.90 6.02 2.07
C LYS A 90 -10.84 5.78 3.15
N THR A 91 -9.57 5.72 2.78
CA THR A 91 -8.45 5.54 3.71
C THR A 91 -8.35 6.70 4.71
N LYS A 92 -8.49 7.95 4.25
CA LYS A 92 -8.48 9.12 5.15
C LYS A 92 -9.62 9.09 6.17
N THR A 93 -10.78 8.52 5.84
CA THR A 93 -11.88 8.30 6.80
C THR A 93 -11.54 7.26 7.86
N ILE A 94 -10.87 6.16 7.48
CA ILE A 94 -10.42 5.11 8.40
C ILE A 94 -9.37 5.67 9.37
N ALA A 95 -8.40 6.44 8.87
CA ALA A 95 -7.37 7.07 9.69
C ALA A 95 -7.94 8.00 10.77
N LYS A 96 -8.99 8.78 10.44
CA LYS A 96 -9.67 9.66 11.41
C LYS A 96 -10.50 8.93 12.47
N SER A 97 -10.86 7.67 12.21
CA SER A 97 -11.72 6.87 13.10
C SER A 97 -10.92 6.10 14.15
N THR A 98 -9.59 6.14 14.06
CA THR A 98 -8.68 5.48 15.01
C THR A 98 -8.19 6.55 15.98
N CYS A 99 -8.99 6.82 17.02
CA CYS A 99 -8.66 7.65 18.17
C CYS A 99 -8.97 6.85 19.44
#